data_AF-A0A2S4Q0J0-F1
#
_entry.id   AF-A0A2S4Q0J0-F1
#
_cell.length_a   1.000
_cell.length_b   1.000
_cell.length_c   1.000
_cell.angle_alpha   90.00
_cell.angle_beta   90.00
_cell.angle_gamma   90.00
#
_symmetry.space_group_name_H-M   'P 1'
#
loop_
_entity.id
_entity.type
_entity.pdbx_description
1 polymer ?
#
loop_
_entity_poly.entity_id
_entity_poly.type
_entity_poly.pdbx_seq_one_letter_code
_entity_poly.pdbx_strand_id
1 'polypeptide(L)'
;MTIGISIAKLSEGLGEIRKKELIKSGLKLGLRKEDDILVIENQDFPDSMTTSWDETKVASLLLDFFAPNFGRWSQEAFDKDYRATIDILITFDSTGISRHPNHTSLFYGAKKFISTLADHGLHLASPVSLYTLTSIPMIRKYIFIFDILPSTLDVTFAKMKKVGNTKNHPNPLIFLNGPEQLRCAQNAMKSCHQSQMKWYRWGWIIFSRYMAINDLRLEQLVG
;
A
#
# COMPACT_ATOMS: atom_id res chain seq x y z
N MET A 1 1.78 -8.85 -12.52
CA MET A 1 3.14 -8.37 -12.16
C MET A 1 2.97 -7.53 -10.91
N THR A 2 3.73 -7.78 -9.85
CA THR A 2 3.65 -6.99 -8.61
C THR A 2 4.76 -5.95 -8.64
N ILE A 3 4.41 -4.67 -8.52
CA ILE A 3 5.36 -3.56 -8.43
C ILE A 3 5.21 -2.94 -7.05
N GLY A 4 6.33 -2.76 -6.35
CA GLY A 4 6.39 -2.02 -5.09
C GLY A 4 6.89 -0.60 -5.36
N ILE A 5 6.08 0.42 -5.06
CA ILE A 5 6.54 1.81 -5.07
C ILE A 5 6.75 2.26 -3.63
N SER A 6 7.93 2.81 -3.36
CA SER A 6 8.20 3.56 -2.14
C SER A 6 8.45 5.02 -2.50
N ILE A 7 7.57 5.87 -1.98
CA ILE A 7 7.66 7.32 -2.11
C ILE A 7 8.18 7.84 -0.78
N ALA A 8 9.37 8.42 -0.75
CA ALA A 8 9.87 9.17 0.40
C ALA A 8 11.17 9.90 0.01
N LYS A 9 11.30 11.16 0.44
CA LYS A 9 12.64 11.75 0.60
C LYS A 9 13.26 11.20 1.87
N LEU A 10 14.22 10.30 1.71
CA LEU A 10 14.90 9.66 2.83
C LEU A 10 15.71 10.71 3.61
N SER A 11 15.42 10.85 4.90
CA SER A 11 16.06 11.83 5.78
C SER A 11 17.51 11.46 6.16
N GLU A 12 18.33 12.50 6.39
CA GLU A 12 19.63 12.44 7.12
C GLU A 12 20.81 11.74 6.43
N GLY A 13 21.03 11.92 5.12
CA GLY A 13 22.24 11.41 4.44
C GLY A 13 22.33 9.88 4.34
N LEU A 14 21.37 9.16 4.92
CA LEU A 14 21.22 7.70 4.87
C LEU A 14 20.36 7.23 3.70
N GLY A 15 19.95 8.13 2.79
CA GLY A 15 19.04 7.82 1.69
C GLY A 15 19.53 6.67 0.81
N GLU A 16 20.76 6.75 0.34
CA GLU A 16 21.37 5.68 -0.46
C GLU A 16 21.44 4.33 0.27
N ILE A 17 21.68 4.35 1.58
CA ILE A 17 21.69 3.14 2.40
C ILE A 17 20.27 2.57 2.46
N ARG A 18 19.30 3.39 2.87
CA ARG A 18 17.90 2.96 3.04
C ARG A 18 17.25 2.50 1.73
N LYS A 19 17.65 3.08 0.60
CA LYS A 19 17.24 2.62 -0.74
C LYS A 19 17.72 1.19 -1.02
N LYS A 20 19.01 0.92 -0.79
CA LYS A 20 19.57 -0.44 -0.95
C LYS A 20 18.93 -1.44 0.01
N GLU A 21 18.69 -1.02 1.26
CA GLU A 21 17.98 -1.80 2.26
C GLU A 21 16.57 -2.19 1.82
N LEU A 22 15.83 -1.23 1.26
CA LEU A 22 14.48 -1.45 0.74
C LEU A 22 14.47 -2.43 -0.44
N ILE A 23 15.36 -2.25 -1.41
CA ILE A 23 15.47 -3.15 -2.57
C ILE A 23 15.74 -4.59 -2.09
N LYS A 24 16.73 -4.76 -1.22
CA LYS A 24 17.09 -6.07 -0.65
C LYS A 24 15.93 -6.71 0.12
N SER A 25 15.18 -5.91 0.88
CA SER A 25 14.00 -6.35 1.62
C SER A 25 12.88 -6.80 0.68
N GLY A 26 12.59 -6.02 -0.37
CA GLY A 26 11.58 -6.35 -1.38
C GLY A 26 11.86 -7.66 -2.10
N LEU A 27 13.10 -7.87 -2.54
CA LEU A 27 13.52 -9.15 -3.14
C LEU A 27 13.35 -10.33 -2.17
N LYS A 28 13.74 -10.14 -0.91
CA LYS A 28 13.60 -11.17 0.14
C LYS A 28 12.14 -11.52 0.45
N LEU A 29 11.22 -10.56 0.28
CA LEU A 29 9.79 -10.75 0.47
C LEU A 29 9.06 -11.29 -0.77
N GLY A 30 9.79 -11.56 -1.86
CA GLY A 30 9.26 -12.24 -3.04
C GLY A 30 8.99 -11.34 -4.26
N LEU A 31 9.46 -10.09 -4.27
CA LEU A 31 9.54 -9.33 -5.52
C LEU A 31 10.57 -9.97 -6.44
N ARG A 32 10.26 -10.04 -7.74
CA ARG A 32 10.98 -10.92 -8.68
C ARG A 32 12.31 -10.33 -9.13
N LYS A 33 12.37 -9.01 -9.27
CA LYS A 33 13.53 -8.26 -9.77
C LYS A 33 13.58 -6.86 -9.16
N GLU A 34 14.75 -6.25 -9.18
CA GLU A 34 14.95 -4.89 -8.67
C GLU A 34 14.10 -3.87 -9.43
N ASP A 35 13.88 -4.05 -10.74
CA ASP A 35 13.01 -3.18 -11.54
C ASP A 35 11.54 -3.19 -11.10
N ASP A 36 11.11 -4.20 -10.35
CA ASP A 36 9.77 -4.24 -9.75
C ASP A 36 9.70 -3.32 -8.50
N ILE A 37 10.80 -2.64 -8.13
CA ILE A 37 10.92 -1.72 -6.98
C ILE A 37 11.32 -0.33 -7.46
N LEU A 38 10.42 0.63 -7.31
CA LEU A 38 10.70 2.02 -7.63
C LEU A 38 10.83 2.86 -6.35
N VAL A 39 11.94 3.57 -6.25
CA VAL A 39 12.22 4.50 -5.14
C VAL A 39 12.23 5.92 -5.68
N ILE A 40 11.32 6.75 -5.19
CA ILE A 40 11.12 8.11 -5.66
C ILE A 40 11.63 9.10 -4.61
N GLU A 41 12.69 9.81 -4.97
CA GLU A 41 13.26 10.89 -4.17
C GLU A 41 12.84 12.23 -4.75
N ASN A 42 11.81 12.84 -4.15
CA ASN A 42 11.29 14.14 -4.57
C ASN A 42 11.16 15.06 -3.36
N GLN A 43 11.53 16.34 -3.55
CA GLN A 43 11.41 17.37 -2.51
C GLN A 43 9.95 17.65 -2.12
N ASP A 44 9.00 17.36 -3.00
CA ASP A 44 7.56 17.45 -2.74
C ASP A 44 7.06 16.41 -1.74
N PHE A 45 7.81 15.33 -1.51
CA PHE A 45 7.43 14.22 -0.64
C PHE A 45 8.43 14.01 0.51
N PRO A 46 8.62 15.02 1.39
CA PRO A 46 9.54 14.89 2.51
C PRO A 46 9.06 13.85 3.52
N ASP A 47 9.96 12.98 3.99
CA ASP A 47 9.61 12.08 5.09
C ASP A 47 9.47 12.86 6.41
N SER A 48 8.23 13.06 6.88
CA SER A 48 7.92 13.89 8.04
C SER A 48 6.76 13.37 8.88
N MET A 49 6.85 13.57 10.19
CA MET A 49 5.75 13.31 11.14
C MET A 49 4.76 14.47 11.25
N THR A 50 5.05 15.61 10.63
CA THR A 50 4.27 16.86 10.77
C THR A 50 3.84 17.46 9.44
N THR A 51 4.35 16.95 8.33
CA THR A 51 4.08 17.50 7.00
C THR A 51 3.27 16.50 6.18
N SER A 52 2.09 16.92 5.74
CA SER A 52 1.31 16.19 4.75
C SER A 52 1.78 16.54 3.34
N TRP A 53 1.78 15.57 2.44
CA TRP A 53 2.02 15.81 1.01
C TRP A 53 0.74 16.23 0.31
N ASP A 54 0.90 16.99 -0.78
CA ASP A 54 -0.19 17.40 -1.67
C ASP A 54 -0.71 16.18 -2.45
N GLU A 55 -2.01 15.87 -2.26
CA GLU A 55 -2.68 14.75 -2.92
C GLU A 55 -2.67 14.86 -4.45
N THR A 56 -2.69 16.07 -5.01
CA THR A 56 -2.65 16.32 -6.45
C THR A 56 -1.28 15.97 -7.01
N LYS A 57 -0.20 16.29 -6.27
CA LYS A 57 1.16 15.92 -6.66
C LYS A 57 1.37 14.40 -6.62
N VAL A 58 0.85 13.74 -5.58
CA VAL A 58 0.88 12.28 -5.49
C VAL A 58 0.08 11.65 -6.64
N ALA A 59 -1.11 12.17 -6.94
CA ALA A 59 -1.93 11.67 -8.05
C ALA A 59 -1.26 11.86 -9.41
N SER A 60 -0.64 13.02 -9.64
CA SER A 60 0.11 13.31 -10.87
C SER A 60 1.28 12.34 -11.04
N LEU A 61 2.03 12.08 -9.97
CA LEU A 61 3.10 11.08 -9.96
C LEU A 61 2.58 9.69 -10.34
N LEU A 62 1.45 9.26 -9.77
CA LEU A 62 0.84 7.97 -10.09
C LEU A 62 0.36 7.91 -11.55
N LEU A 63 -0.19 9.01 -12.10
CA LEU A 63 -0.54 9.11 -13.51
C LEU A 63 0.70 8.96 -14.39
N ASP A 64 1.79 9.66 -14.10
CA ASP A 64 3.02 9.60 -14.88
C ASP A 64 3.60 8.17 -14.95
N PHE A 65 3.55 7.42 -13.84
CA PHE A 65 4.07 6.05 -13.79
C PHE A 65 3.13 5.01 -14.37
N PHE A 66 1.85 5.10 -14.05
CA PHE A 66 0.90 4.03 -14.32
C PHE A 66 -0.05 4.32 -15.46
N ALA A 67 -0.16 5.56 -15.90
CA ALA A 67 -0.98 5.95 -17.04
C ALA A 67 -0.25 7.01 -17.89
N PRO A 68 0.96 6.74 -18.40
CA PRO A 68 1.80 7.76 -19.08
C PRO A 68 1.19 8.33 -20.36
N ASN A 69 0.22 7.63 -20.95
CA ASN A 69 -0.53 8.06 -22.13
C ASN A 69 -1.85 8.77 -21.77
N PHE A 70 -2.15 8.91 -20.47
CA PHE A 70 -3.34 9.61 -20.00
C PHE A 70 -3.31 11.08 -20.46
N GLY A 71 -4.44 11.59 -20.92
CA GLY A 71 -4.61 12.94 -21.48
C GLY A 71 -4.15 13.13 -22.94
N ARG A 72 -3.43 12.17 -23.54
CA ARG A 72 -3.01 12.25 -24.96
C ARG A 72 -4.10 11.71 -25.88
N TRP A 73 -5.21 12.44 -25.99
CA TRP A 73 -6.28 12.07 -26.92
C TRP A 73 -5.85 12.35 -28.37
N SER A 74 -5.89 11.32 -29.20
CA SER A 74 -5.92 11.46 -30.66
C SER A 74 -7.09 10.64 -31.19
N GLN A 75 -7.69 11.04 -32.31
CA GLN A 75 -8.81 10.31 -32.93
C GLN A 75 -8.47 8.87 -33.32
N GLU A 76 -7.19 8.49 -33.29
CA GLU A 76 -6.65 7.19 -33.66
C GLU A 76 -6.21 6.34 -32.45
N ALA A 77 -6.30 6.88 -31.23
CA ALA A 77 -5.91 6.17 -30.01
C ALA A 77 -6.93 5.08 -29.68
N PHE A 78 -6.53 3.82 -29.77
CA PHE A 78 -7.33 2.69 -29.32
C PHE A 78 -7.48 2.71 -27.78
N ASP A 79 -8.63 2.27 -27.26
CA ASP A 79 -8.93 2.13 -25.82
C ASP A 79 -7.83 1.42 -25.01
N LYS A 80 -6.98 0.62 -25.66
CA LYS A 80 -5.88 -0.10 -25.03
C LYS A 80 -4.71 0.79 -24.63
N ASP A 81 -4.47 1.88 -25.35
CA ASP A 81 -3.33 2.78 -25.11
C ASP A 81 -3.56 3.72 -23.93
N TYR A 82 -4.81 3.83 -23.47
CA TYR A 82 -5.24 4.72 -22.38
C TYR A 82 -5.49 4.00 -21.05
N ARG A 83 -5.23 2.69 -20.99
CA ARG A 83 -5.38 1.93 -19.75
C ARG A 83 -4.19 2.15 -18.83
N ALA A 84 -4.46 2.19 -17.53
CA ALA A 84 -3.41 2.10 -16.54
C ALA A 84 -2.66 0.76 -16.71
N THR A 85 -1.35 0.78 -16.44
CA THR A 85 -0.47 -0.39 -16.55
C THR A 85 -0.60 -1.37 -15.38
N ILE A 86 -1.48 -1.05 -14.42
CA ILE A 86 -1.78 -1.84 -13.23
C ILE A 86 -3.28 -2.12 -13.13
N ASP A 87 -3.63 -3.28 -12.56
CA ASP A 87 -5.02 -3.64 -12.26
C ASP A 87 -5.40 -3.30 -10.80
N ILE A 88 -4.42 -3.31 -9.90
CA ILE A 88 -4.61 -3.17 -8.46
C ILE A 88 -3.57 -2.20 -7.89
N LEU A 89 -4.03 -1.23 -7.11
CA LEU A 89 -3.19 -0.36 -6.29
C LEU A 89 -3.46 -0.67 -4.81
N ILE A 90 -2.41 -0.96 -4.04
CA ILE A 90 -2.50 -1.18 -2.58
C ILE A 90 -1.80 -0.03 -1.88
N THR A 91 -2.46 0.60 -0.90
CA THR A 91 -1.90 1.68 -0.09
C THR A 91 -2.44 1.65 1.35
N PHE A 92 -2.15 2.67 2.16
CA PHE A 92 -2.69 2.82 3.50
C PHE A 92 -4.13 3.35 3.46
N ASP A 93 -4.88 3.15 4.54
CA ASP A 93 -6.17 3.83 4.70
C ASP A 93 -6.00 5.29 5.14
N SER A 94 -7.11 6.01 5.29
CA SER A 94 -7.15 7.42 5.72
C SER A 94 -6.48 7.67 7.07
N THR A 95 -6.37 6.65 7.93
CA THR A 95 -5.77 6.76 9.26
C THR A 95 -4.25 6.53 9.22
N GLY A 96 -3.69 5.99 8.14
CA GLY A 96 -2.24 5.93 7.94
C GLY A 96 -1.49 5.03 8.93
N ILE A 97 -2.14 3.97 9.44
CA ILE A 97 -1.65 2.95 10.39
C ILE A 97 -1.32 3.45 11.80
N SER A 98 -0.54 4.52 11.89
CA SER A 98 -0.14 5.19 13.13
C SER A 98 -0.42 6.68 13.05
N ARG A 99 -1.37 7.12 12.20
CA ARG A 99 -1.62 8.53 11.90
C ARG A 99 -0.39 9.25 11.33
N HIS A 100 0.39 8.53 10.53
CA HIS A 100 1.56 9.11 9.88
C HIS A 100 1.09 9.98 8.69
N PRO A 101 1.43 11.28 8.63
CA PRO A 101 0.95 12.17 7.57
C PRO A 101 1.24 11.66 6.15
N ASN A 102 2.47 11.20 5.89
CA ASN A 102 2.84 10.60 4.60
C ASN A 102 1.91 9.44 4.17
N HIS A 103 1.55 8.54 5.10
CA HIS A 103 0.66 7.41 4.80
C HIS A 103 -0.75 7.89 4.46
N THR A 104 -1.26 8.87 5.20
CA THR A 104 -2.55 9.50 4.92
C THR A 104 -2.53 10.23 3.57
N SER A 105 -1.44 10.93 3.23
CA SER A 105 -1.29 11.57 1.92
C SER A 105 -1.26 10.56 0.77
N LEU A 106 -0.64 9.39 0.96
CA LEU A 106 -0.70 8.31 -0.03
C LEU A 106 -2.13 7.80 -0.26
N PHE A 107 -2.96 7.72 0.79
CA PHE A 107 -4.37 7.36 0.66
C PHE A 107 -5.13 8.37 -0.21
N TYR A 108 -5.04 9.66 0.12
CA TYR A 108 -5.79 10.69 -0.61
C TYR A 108 -5.28 10.89 -2.03
N GLY A 109 -3.95 10.85 -2.24
CA GLY A 109 -3.36 10.89 -3.58
C GLY A 109 -3.76 9.71 -4.46
N ALA A 110 -3.82 8.50 -3.89
CA ALA A 110 -4.33 7.32 -4.59
C ALA A 110 -5.82 7.47 -4.93
N LYS A 111 -6.66 7.96 -4.01
CA LYS A 111 -8.07 8.22 -4.32
C LYS A 111 -8.23 9.21 -5.47
N LYS A 112 -7.48 10.31 -5.43
CA LYS A 112 -7.50 11.32 -6.48
C LYS A 112 -7.06 10.76 -7.84
N PHE A 113 -5.98 9.98 -7.88
CA PHE A 113 -5.52 9.26 -9.08
C PHE A 113 -6.64 8.41 -9.69
N ILE A 114 -7.33 7.62 -8.87
CA ILE A 114 -8.40 6.73 -9.33
C ILE A 114 -9.62 7.52 -9.82
N SER A 115 -10.02 8.57 -9.10
CA SER A 115 -11.10 9.48 -9.54
C SER A 115 -10.76 10.13 -10.89
N THR A 116 -9.53 10.61 -11.06
CA THR A 116 -9.09 11.20 -12.33
C THR A 116 -9.13 10.19 -13.48
N LEU A 117 -8.74 8.94 -13.25
CA LEU A 117 -8.88 7.88 -14.26
C LEU A 117 -10.35 7.61 -14.62
N ALA A 118 -11.26 7.65 -13.65
CA ALA A 118 -12.69 7.41 -13.86
C ALA A 118 -13.37 8.56 -14.63
N ASP A 119 -13.07 9.81 -14.29
CA ASP A 119 -13.73 10.99 -14.86
C ASP A 119 -13.45 11.16 -16.37
N HIS A 120 -12.25 10.78 -16.81
CA HIS A 120 -11.84 10.86 -18.22
C HIS A 120 -12.05 9.54 -18.99
N GLY A 121 -12.29 8.43 -18.30
CA GLY A 121 -12.55 7.11 -18.87
C GLY A 121 -14.05 6.83 -19.02
N LEU A 122 -14.71 7.50 -19.97
CA LEU A 122 -15.97 7.09 -20.61
C LEU A 122 -16.87 6.11 -19.81
N HIS A 123 -17.44 6.54 -18.69
CA HIS A 123 -18.47 5.81 -17.89
C HIS A 123 -18.18 4.35 -17.48
N LEU A 124 -16.98 3.82 -17.74
CA LEU A 124 -16.56 2.49 -17.32
C LEU A 124 -15.82 2.65 -15.99
N ALA A 125 -16.28 1.93 -14.97
CA ALA A 125 -15.66 1.89 -13.64
C ALA A 125 -14.13 1.90 -13.77
N SER A 126 -13.45 2.73 -12.96
CA SER A 126 -11.99 2.87 -12.99
C SER A 126 -11.33 1.51 -13.20
N PRO A 127 -10.42 1.38 -14.19
CA PRO A 127 -9.79 0.09 -14.50
C PRO A 127 -8.92 -0.43 -13.35
N VAL A 128 -8.56 0.44 -12.40
CA VAL A 128 -7.71 0.11 -11.25
C VAL A 128 -8.54 -0.03 -9.98
N SER A 129 -8.41 -1.18 -9.32
CA SER A 129 -8.97 -1.42 -8.00
C SER A 129 -8.05 -0.89 -6.90
N LEU A 130 -8.56 -0.01 -6.04
CA LEU A 130 -7.82 0.53 -4.90
C LEU A 130 -8.12 -0.26 -3.64
N TYR A 131 -7.09 -0.91 -3.09
CA TYR A 131 -7.15 -1.59 -1.80
C TYR A 131 -6.38 -0.81 -0.73
N THR A 132 -6.94 -0.71 0.47
CA THR A 132 -6.32 0.00 1.59
C THR A 132 -6.07 -0.92 2.76
N LEU A 133 -4.87 -0.83 3.34
CA LEU A 133 -4.51 -1.56 4.56
C LEU A 133 -5.21 -0.92 5.76
N THR A 134 -6.05 -1.70 6.44
CA THR A 134 -6.86 -1.22 7.56
C THR A 134 -5.98 -0.86 8.75
N SER A 135 -6.12 0.37 9.25
CA SER A 135 -5.55 0.83 10.50
C SER A 135 -6.26 0.20 11.69
N ILE A 136 -5.51 -0.45 12.57
CA ILE A 136 -6.04 -1.02 13.81
C ILE A 136 -5.78 -0.07 15.00
N PRO A 137 -6.73 0.06 15.94
CA PRO A 137 -6.52 0.81 17.17
C PRO A 137 -5.26 0.33 17.91
N MET A 138 -4.51 1.27 18.48
CA MET A 138 -3.20 1.03 19.10
C MET A 138 -3.23 -0.05 20.20
N ILE A 139 -4.35 -0.16 20.91
CA ILE A 139 -4.58 -1.14 21.99
C ILE A 139 -4.60 -2.59 21.43
N ARG A 140 -5.21 -2.84 20.27
CA ARG A 140 -5.18 -4.16 19.61
C ARG A 140 -3.83 -4.51 18.98
N LYS A 141 -2.94 -3.52 18.82
CA LYS A 141 -1.60 -3.71 18.22
C LYS A 141 -0.62 -4.44 19.15
N TYR A 142 -0.91 -4.55 20.45
CA TYR A 142 -0.01 -5.11 21.48
C TYR A 142 -0.66 -6.16 22.42
N ILE A 143 -1.94 -6.50 22.25
CA ILE A 143 -2.65 -7.50 23.09
C ILE A 143 -2.64 -8.91 22.45
N PHE A 144 -1.62 -9.23 21.64
CA PHE A 144 -1.56 -10.42 20.79
C PHE A 144 -1.80 -11.77 21.50
N ILE A 145 -1.64 -11.86 22.83
CA ILE A 145 -1.93 -13.08 23.59
C ILE A 145 -3.43 -13.35 23.80
N PHE A 146 -4.32 -12.35 23.73
CA PHE A 146 -5.76 -12.53 23.95
C PHE A 146 -6.64 -12.33 22.70
N ASP A 147 -6.08 -11.89 21.57
CA ASP A 147 -6.85 -11.48 20.38
C ASP A 147 -6.89 -12.53 19.23
N ILE A 148 -6.38 -13.74 19.47
CA ILE A 148 -6.48 -14.87 18.53
C ILE A 148 -7.92 -15.42 18.45
N LEU A 149 -8.74 -15.17 19.47
CA LEU A 149 -10.14 -15.62 19.52
C LEU A 149 -11.13 -14.66 18.81
N PRO A 150 -11.04 -13.32 18.91
CA PRO A 150 -12.00 -12.44 18.24
C PRO A 150 -11.76 -12.29 16.75
N SER A 151 -10.51 -12.42 16.27
CA SER A 151 -10.22 -12.29 14.82
C SER A 151 -10.82 -13.44 13.99
N THR A 152 -10.98 -14.64 14.55
CA THR A 152 -11.66 -15.76 13.88
C THR A 152 -13.18 -15.63 13.94
N LEU A 153 -13.71 -14.98 14.98
CA LEU A 153 -15.13 -14.68 15.14
C LEU A 153 -15.58 -13.50 14.26
N ASP A 154 -14.82 -12.40 14.19
CA ASP A 154 -15.14 -11.26 13.34
C ASP A 154 -15.05 -11.62 11.84
N VAL A 155 -14.14 -12.51 11.45
CA VAL A 155 -14.02 -13.00 10.07
C VAL A 155 -15.13 -14.01 9.73
N THR A 156 -15.57 -14.85 10.67
CA THR A 156 -16.74 -15.73 10.44
C THR A 156 -18.04 -14.92 10.39
N PHE A 157 -18.23 -13.92 11.25
CA PHE A 157 -19.37 -13.00 11.20
C PHE A 157 -19.34 -12.09 9.96
N ALA A 158 -18.17 -11.60 9.52
CA ALA A 158 -18.05 -10.81 8.29
C ALA A 158 -18.28 -11.67 7.02
N LYS A 159 -17.81 -12.92 6.99
CA LYS A 159 -18.15 -13.90 5.94
C LYS A 159 -19.66 -14.20 5.89
N MET A 160 -20.32 -14.25 7.06
CA MET A 160 -21.78 -14.47 7.14
C MET A 160 -22.62 -13.25 6.73
N LYS A 161 -22.11 -12.03 6.87
CA LYS A 161 -22.90 -10.79 6.65
C LYS A 161 -22.69 -10.12 5.28
N LYS A 162 -21.65 -10.48 4.51
CA LYS A 162 -21.42 -9.95 3.16
C LYS A 162 -20.97 -11.05 2.18
N VAL A 163 -21.92 -11.88 1.76
CA VAL A 163 -21.87 -12.53 0.44
C VAL A 163 -22.43 -11.52 -0.58
N GLY A 164 -21.69 -10.43 -0.77
CA GLY A 164 -21.84 -9.55 -1.92
C GLY A 164 -20.90 -10.08 -2.98
N ASN A 165 -21.44 -10.82 -3.94
CA ASN A 165 -20.71 -11.61 -4.92
C ASN A 165 -20.04 -10.72 -5.98
N THR A 166 -18.91 -10.09 -5.67
CA THR A 166 -18.01 -9.50 -6.68
C THR A 166 -16.93 -10.53 -7.02
N LYS A 167 -17.26 -11.51 -7.87
CA LYS A 167 -16.39 -12.64 -8.26
C LYS A 167 -14.96 -12.24 -8.67
N ASN A 168 -14.74 -10.99 -9.08
CA ASN A 168 -13.44 -10.50 -9.57
C ASN A 168 -12.65 -9.67 -8.54
N HIS A 169 -13.28 -9.14 -7.49
CA HIS A 169 -12.61 -8.29 -6.48
C HIS A 169 -13.18 -8.55 -5.08
N PRO A 170 -12.56 -9.45 -4.27
CA PRO A 170 -13.04 -9.76 -2.93
C PRO A 170 -12.91 -8.55 -2.00
N ASN A 171 -13.91 -8.33 -1.13
CA ASN A 171 -13.89 -7.30 -0.10
C ASN A 171 -14.62 -7.80 1.17
N PRO A 172 -13.92 -8.04 2.30
CA PRO A 172 -12.50 -7.77 2.53
C PRO A 172 -11.56 -8.81 1.91
N LEU A 173 -10.31 -8.43 1.67
CA LEU A 173 -9.22 -9.33 1.28
C LEU A 173 -8.25 -9.47 2.46
N ILE A 174 -8.10 -10.69 2.98
CA ILE A 174 -7.31 -10.99 4.19
C ILE A 174 -6.10 -11.83 3.82
N PHE A 175 -4.92 -11.34 4.17
CA PHE A 175 -3.66 -12.08 4.05
C PHE A 175 -3.21 -12.58 5.42
N LEU A 176 -3.01 -13.89 5.51
CA LEU A 176 -2.51 -14.58 6.70
C LEU A 176 -1.12 -15.11 6.42
N ASN A 177 -0.15 -14.66 7.22
CA ASN A 177 1.21 -15.18 7.17
C ASN A 177 1.31 -16.44 8.03
N GLY A 178 1.70 -17.55 7.41
CA GLY A 178 2.09 -18.75 8.13
C GLY A 178 3.42 -18.57 8.87
N PRO A 179 3.84 -19.57 9.68
CA PRO A 179 5.07 -19.48 10.46
C PRO A 179 6.32 -19.19 9.63
N GLU A 180 6.40 -19.73 8.42
CA GLU A 180 7.53 -19.50 7.50
C GLU A 180 7.53 -18.06 6.96
N GLN A 181 6.38 -17.57 6.49
CA GLN A 181 6.22 -16.21 5.99
C GLN A 181 6.49 -15.18 7.10
N LEU A 182 6.04 -15.47 8.32
CA LEU A 182 6.32 -14.66 9.50
C LEU A 182 7.83 -14.58 9.77
N ARG A 183 8.52 -15.73 9.82
CA ARG A 183 9.98 -15.77 9.98
C ARG A 183 10.70 -15.05 8.84
N CYS A 184 10.24 -15.21 7.61
CA CYS A 184 10.78 -14.51 6.45
C CYS A 184 10.66 -12.99 6.62
N ALA A 185 9.47 -12.49 6.96
CA ALA A 185 9.21 -11.07 7.19
C ALA A 185 10.04 -10.50 8.35
N GLN A 186 10.13 -11.23 9.47
CA GLN A 186 10.97 -10.84 10.60
C GLN A 186 12.45 -10.78 10.19
N ASN A 187 12.92 -11.77 9.42
CA ASN A 187 14.29 -11.80 8.94
C ASN A 187 14.56 -10.71 7.91
N ALA A 188 13.62 -10.39 7.01
CA ALA A 188 13.73 -9.27 6.08
C ALA A 188 13.92 -7.97 6.85
N MET A 189 13.08 -7.69 7.85
CA MET A 189 13.23 -6.53 8.71
C MET A 189 14.59 -6.47 9.41
N LYS A 190 15.01 -7.54 10.10
CA LYS A 190 16.27 -7.55 10.87
C LYS A 190 17.53 -7.47 10.00
N SER A 191 17.54 -8.19 8.87
CA SER A 191 18.76 -8.37 8.06
C SER A 191 18.87 -7.39 6.88
N CYS A 192 17.76 -6.80 6.45
CA CYS A 192 17.74 -5.90 5.30
C CYS A 192 17.57 -4.43 5.71
N HIS A 193 16.91 -4.11 6.83
CA HIS A 193 16.71 -2.73 7.29
C HIS A 193 17.58 -2.36 8.50
N GLN A 194 18.87 -2.65 8.43
CA GLN A 194 19.79 -2.52 9.57
C GLN A 194 19.86 -1.07 10.10
N SER A 195 19.98 -0.09 9.19
CA SER A 195 20.06 1.34 9.52
C SER A 195 18.77 1.90 10.13
N GLN A 196 17.64 1.22 9.91
CA GLN A 196 16.32 1.64 10.38
C GLN A 196 15.83 0.85 11.60
N MET A 197 16.62 -0.12 12.08
CA MET A 197 16.25 -1.02 13.17
C MET A 197 16.40 -0.42 14.56
N LYS A 198 15.70 0.69 14.79
CA LYS A 198 15.60 1.34 16.10
C LYS A 198 14.88 0.44 17.11
N TRP A 199 15.12 0.66 18.40
CA TRP A 199 14.61 -0.20 19.49
C TRP A 199 13.09 -0.50 19.41
N TYR A 200 12.27 0.49 19.03
CA TYR A 200 10.81 0.32 18.91
C TYR A 200 10.38 -0.59 17.75
N ARG A 201 11.21 -0.76 16.72
CA ARG A 201 10.95 -1.68 15.61
C ARG A 201 10.99 -3.14 16.06
N TRP A 202 11.80 -3.47 17.06
CA TRP A 202 11.83 -4.81 17.64
C TRP A 202 10.48 -5.17 18.27
N GLY A 203 9.89 -4.24 19.04
CA GLY A 203 8.54 -4.42 19.57
C GLY A 203 7.50 -4.62 18.47
N TRP A 204 7.59 -3.83 17.38
CA TRP A 204 6.67 -3.98 16.25
C TRP A 204 6.81 -5.35 15.56
N ILE A 205 8.03 -5.82 15.29
CA ILE A 205 8.28 -7.09 14.59
C ILE A 205 7.84 -8.31 15.43
N ILE A 206 7.88 -8.20 16.77
CA ILE A 206 7.49 -9.28 17.68
C ILE A 206 5.99 -9.28 17.94
N PHE A 207 5.40 -8.11 18.21
CA PHE A 207 4.05 -8.02 18.75
C PHE A 207 3.00 -7.53 17.75
N SER A 208 3.40 -6.99 16.59
CA SER A 208 2.43 -6.40 15.68
C SER A 208 1.60 -7.47 14.96
N ARG A 209 0.28 -7.33 15.06
CA ARG A 209 -0.70 -8.07 14.24
C ARG A 209 -0.38 -8.02 12.74
N TYR A 210 0.15 -6.90 12.24
CA TYR A 210 0.49 -6.74 10.81
C TYR A 210 1.56 -7.73 10.31
N MET A 211 2.33 -8.34 11.22
CA MET A 211 3.26 -9.41 10.86
C MET A 211 2.54 -10.72 10.54
N ALA A 212 1.35 -10.95 11.10
CA ALA A 212 0.58 -12.18 10.98
C ALA A 212 -0.67 -12.03 10.09
N ILE A 213 -1.38 -10.91 10.19
CA ILE A 213 -2.69 -10.67 9.57
C ILE A 213 -2.71 -9.27 8.96
N ASN A 214 -3.00 -9.20 7.66
CA ASN A 214 -3.20 -7.95 6.94
C ASN A 214 -4.59 -7.93 6.29
N ASP A 215 -5.43 -6.99 6.73
CA ASP A 215 -6.79 -6.80 6.21
C ASP A 215 -6.81 -5.65 5.20
N LEU A 216 -7.01 -5.97 3.93
CA LEU A 216 -7.19 -5.01 2.85
C LEU A 216 -8.68 -4.81 2.55
N ARG A 217 -9.09 -3.55 2.38
CA ARG A 217 -10.45 -3.18 1.99
C ARG A 217 -10.45 -2.54 0.61
N LEU A 218 -11.39 -2.95 -0.24
CA LEU A 218 -11.61 -2.27 -1.51
C LEU A 218 -12.28 -0.92 -1.24
N GLU A 219 -11.64 0.15 -1.68
CA GLU A 219 -12.18 1.52 -1.58
C GLU A 219 -13.29 1.70 -2.63
N GLN A 220 -14.46 2.14 -2.16
CA GLN A 220 -15.55 2.50 -3.06
C GLN A 220 -15.33 3.93 -3.54
N LEU A 221 -15.29 4.12 -4.85
CA LEU A 221 -15.29 5.46 -5.43
C LEU A 221 -16.67 6.06 -5.19
N VAL A 222 -16.74 6.95 -4.20
CA VAL A 222 -17.87 7.89 -4.11
C VAL A 222 -17.53 8.97 -5.13
N GLY A 223 -18.28 8.98 -6.24
CA GLY A 223 -18.23 10.06 -7.23
C GLY A 223 -18.68 11.38 -6.64
#